data_AF-A0A521SJ39-F1
#
_entry.id   AF-A0A521SJ39-F1
#
_cell.length_a   1.000
_cell.length_b   1.000
_cell.length_c   1.000
_cell.angle_alpha   90.00
_cell.angle_beta   90.00
_cell.angle_gamma   90.00
#
_symmetry.space_group_name_H-M   'P 1'
#
loop_
_entity.id
_entity.type
_entity.pdbx_description
1 polymer ?
#
loop_
_entity_poly.entity_id
_entity_poly.type
_entity_poly.pdbx_seq_one_letter_code
_entity_poly.pdbx_strand_id
1 'polypeptide(L)'
;MRSRTHTVWLRYLQHKGISEKDFTIKNVETEQIPAAFEVGGIDGAIAWDPYATLIIEKGLGRPVLTPKEIAEPLKVTYPFFVMTTEETIKKKPELVQKFVTAWAKTLDYVHKNKGEVAEIMQAFFAREGTKLSKETVKKLLDGTNYDHAKVTMADIDDTMESAKIQFEQKKLKKLPDLKQHVDNSFAEKAEKAMKATKRTAAKKTE
;
A
#
# COMPACT_ATOMS: atom_id res chain seq x y z
N MET A 1 5.24 -4.77 16.46
CA MET A 1 6.05 -4.72 15.22
C MET A 1 5.92 -3.31 14.66
N ARG A 2 7.02 -2.60 14.33
CA ARG A 2 6.89 -1.22 13.80
C ARG A 2 6.46 -1.28 12.33
N SER A 3 5.46 -0.47 11.95
CA SER A 3 4.81 -0.54 10.63
C SER A 3 5.72 -0.08 9.49
N ARG A 4 5.33 -0.40 8.25
CA ARG A 4 6.00 0.11 7.03
C ARG A 4 5.99 1.64 7.02
N THR A 5 4.87 2.24 7.41
CA THR A 5 4.69 3.70 7.47
C THR A 5 5.65 4.36 8.47
N HIS A 6 5.92 3.71 9.61
CA HIS A 6 6.95 4.17 10.55
C HIS A 6 8.35 4.15 9.93
N THR A 7 8.70 3.09 9.18
CA THR A 7 10.02 3.01 8.52
C THR A 7 10.20 4.09 7.46
N VAL A 8 9.16 4.37 6.66
CA VAL A 8 9.19 5.46 5.67
C VAL A 8 9.32 6.83 6.35
N TRP A 9 8.64 7.06 7.46
CA TRP A 9 8.81 8.28 8.24
C TRP A 9 10.25 8.44 8.78
N LEU A 10 10.87 7.36 9.26
CA LEU A 10 12.28 7.41 9.67
C LEU A 10 13.23 7.78 8.53
N ARG A 11 13.00 7.27 7.32
CA ARG A 11 13.76 7.68 6.11
C ARG A 11 13.63 9.19 5.88
N TYR A 12 12.43 9.71 6.06
CA TYR A 12 12.17 11.14 5.90
C TYR A 12 12.89 11.98 6.95
N LEU A 13 12.84 11.57 8.23
CA LEU A 13 13.58 12.25 9.29
C LEU A 13 15.08 12.26 9.01
N GLN A 14 15.66 11.11 8.64
CA GLN A 14 17.07 11.00 8.27
C GLN A 14 17.42 11.91 7.10
N HIS A 15 16.59 11.95 6.05
CA HIS A 15 16.77 12.86 4.92
C HIS A 15 16.73 14.34 5.33
N LYS A 16 15.94 14.69 6.35
CA LYS A 16 15.87 16.05 6.91
C LYS A 16 16.92 16.33 7.99
N GLY A 17 17.75 15.36 8.36
CA GLY A 17 18.72 15.49 9.45
C GLY A 17 18.08 15.57 10.85
N ILE A 18 16.84 15.09 10.99
CA ILE A 18 16.10 15.08 12.26
C ILE A 18 16.31 13.73 12.95
N SER A 19 16.51 13.74 14.27
CA SER A 19 16.73 12.52 15.05
C SER A 19 15.40 11.90 15.50
N GLU A 20 15.25 10.58 15.36
CA GLU A 20 14.11 9.85 15.96
C GLU A 20 14.03 10.09 17.49
N LYS A 21 15.16 10.39 18.14
CA LYS A 21 15.24 10.65 19.59
C LYS A 21 14.58 11.97 20.01
N ASP A 22 14.26 12.85 19.06
CA ASP A 22 13.53 14.09 19.33
C ASP A 22 12.04 13.82 19.61
N PHE A 23 11.59 12.57 19.49
CA PHE A 23 10.21 12.14 19.66
C PHE A 23 10.06 11.07 20.75
N THR A 24 8.96 11.12 21.50
CA THR A 24 8.53 10.02 22.35
C THR A 24 7.56 9.13 21.57
N ILE A 25 8.05 7.99 21.08
CA ILE A 25 7.26 7.11 20.20
C ILE A 25 6.46 6.11 21.02
N LYS A 26 5.13 6.19 20.91
CA LYS A 26 4.19 5.18 21.43
C LYS A 26 3.74 4.28 20.28
N ASN A 27 3.83 2.97 20.46
CA ASN A 27 3.23 2.03 19.52
C ASN A 27 1.76 1.88 19.89
N VAL A 28 0.88 2.20 18.94
CA VAL A 28 -0.57 2.11 19.06
C VAL A 28 -1.06 1.33 17.84
N GLU A 29 -2.01 0.41 18.03
CA GLU A 29 -2.66 -0.26 16.91
C GLU A 29 -3.34 0.78 16.02
N THR A 30 -3.29 0.61 14.70
CA THR A 30 -3.63 1.74 13.80
C THR A 30 -5.08 2.19 13.98
N GLU A 31 -5.97 1.21 14.18
CA GLU A 31 -7.39 1.38 14.44
C GLU A 31 -7.66 2.22 15.70
N GLN A 32 -6.73 2.22 16.65
CA GLN A 32 -6.84 2.92 17.93
C GLN A 32 -6.24 4.33 17.89
N ILE A 33 -5.51 4.70 16.85
CA ILE A 33 -4.88 6.04 16.73
C ILE A 33 -5.92 7.17 16.84
N PRO A 34 -7.09 7.12 16.16
CA PRO A 34 -8.08 8.19 16.31
C PRO A 34 -8.59 8.36 17.74
N ALA A 35 -8.82 7.26 18.46
CA ALA A 35 -9.23 7.31 19.87
C ALA A 35 -8.11 7.85 20.77
N ALA A 36 -6.85 7.53 20.48
CA ALA A 36 -5.70 8.06 21.21
C ALA A 36 -5.55 9.58 21.06
N PHE A 37 -5.86 10.14 19.89
CA PHE A 37 -5.98 11.59 19.70
C PHE A 37 -7.13 12.19 20.50
N GLU A 38 -8.30 11.55 20.45
CA GLU A 38 -9.53 12.04 21.10
C GLU A 38 -9.36 12.20 22.62
N VAL A 39 -8.62 11.29 23.26
CA VAL A 39 -8.32 11.36 24.70
C VAL A 39 -7.06 12.18 25.03
N GLY A 40 -6.41 12.81 24.05
CA GLY A 40 -5.18 13.59 24.24
C GLY A 40 -3.94 12.76 24.62
N GLY A 41 -3.92 11.48 24.28
CA GLY A 41 -2.83 10.56 24.64
C GLY A 41 -1.58 10.68 23.76
N ILE A 42 -1.69 11.32 22.60
CA ILE A 42 -0.65 11.55 21.60
C ILE A 42 -0.80 12.94 20.96
N ASP A 43 0.32 13.58 20.61
CA ASP A 43 0.35 14.89 19.95
C ASP A 43 0.36 14.80 18.41
N GLY A 44 0.70 13.62 17.89
CA GLY A 44 0.87 13.37 16.46
C GLY A 44 0.85 11.87 16.17
N ALA A 45 0.54 11.50 14.93
CA ALA A 45 0.62 10.11 14.50
C ALA A 45 1.07 9.96 13.06
N ILE A 46 1.66 8.81 12.81
CA ILE A 46 1.94 8.30 11.46
C ILE A 46 0.81 7.33 11.14
N ALA A 47 -0.30 7.87 10.63
CA ALA A 47 -1.52 7.11 10.33
C ALA A 47 -1.62 6.80 8.83
N TRP A 48 -2.12 5.61 8.51
CA TRP A 48 -2.59 5.29 7.16
C TRP A 48 -4.11 5.46 7.09
N ASP A 49 -4.62 5.62 5.88
CA ASP A 49 -6.05 5.73 5.66
C ASP A 49 -6.78 4.39 5.87
N PRO A 50 -7.99 4.39 6.45
CA PRO A 50 -8.88 5.53 6.64
C PRO A 50 -8.63 6.37 7.90
N TYR A 51 -7.76 5.92 8.80
CA TYR A 51 -7.64 6.49 10.15
C TYR A 51 -7.10 7.92 10.14
N ALA A 52 -6.17 8.24 9.22
CA ALA A 52 -5.72 9.61 9.00
C ALA A 52 -6.89 10.53 8.60
N THR A 53 -7.70 10.11 7.63
CA THR A 53 -8.89 10.85 7.22
C THR A 53 -9.89 11.01 8.36
N LEU A 54 -10.14 9.96 9.15
CA LEU A 54 -11.08 10.02 10.28
C LEU A 54 -10.65 11.00 11.38
N ILE A 55 -9.35 11.12 11.65
CA ILE A 55 -8.81 12.11 12.60
C ILE A 55 -9.11 13.53 12.12
N ILE A 56 -8.90 13.78 10.83
CA ILE A 56 -9.11 15.10 10.20
C ILE A 56 -10.61 15.43 10.14
N GLU A 57 -11.45 14.50 9.69
CA GLU A 57 -12.91 14.69 9.58
C GLU A 57 -13.57 14.95 10.95
N LYS A 58 -13.05 14.34 12.01
CA LYS A 58 -13.51 14.58 13.40
C LYS A 58 -12.95 15.88 14.01
N GLY A 59 -12.08 16.60 13.31
CA GLY A 59 -11.43 17.82 13.84
C GLY A 59 -10.45 17.57 14.98
N LEU A 60 -10.00 16.31 15.16
CA LEU A 60 -9.05 15.93 16.22
C LEU A 60 -7.61 16.31 15.90
N GLY A 61 -7.31 16.57 14.64
CA GLY A 61 -5.98 16.94 14.18
C GLY A 61 -5.99 17.48 12.76
N ARG A 62 -4.80 17.81 12.26
CA ARG A 62 -4.59 18.32 10.91
C ARG A 62 -3.35 17.66 10.29
N PRO A 63 -3.26 17.58 8.95
CA PRO A 63 -2.04 17.12 8.31
C PRO A 63 -0.87 18.05 8.65
N VAL A 64 0.27 17.45 9.02
CA VAL A 64 1.57 18.13 9.15
C VAL A 64 2.45 17.83 7.94
N LEU A 65 2.37 16.60 7.44
CA LEU A 65 2.99 16.12 6.20
C LEU A 65 1.98 15.22 5.49
N THR A 66 1.87 15.38 4.18
CA THR A 66 1.11 14.48 3.32
C THR A 66 1.98 13.28 2.88
N PRO A 67 1.38 12.14 2.49
CA PRO A 67 2.12 11.02 1.92
C PRO A 67 3.00 11.42 0.74
N LYS A 68 2.51 12.37 -0.09
CA LYS A 68 3.23 12.89 -1.26
C LYS A 68 4.49 13.67 -0.86
N GLU A 69 4.41 14.56 0.12
CA GLU A 69 5.56 15.33 0.62
C GLU A 69 6.65 14.45 1.24
N ILE A 70 6.27 13.30 1.79
CA ILE A 70 7.21 12.29 2.28
C ILE A 70 7.81 11.51 1.11
N ALA A 71 6.97 11.08 0.17
CA ALA A 71 7.36 10.16 -0.89
C ALA A 71 8.24 10.79 -1.96
N GLU A 72 7.93 12.00 -2.43
CA GLU A 72 8.65 12.67 -3.51
C GLU A 72 10.17 12.80 -3.28
N PRO A 73 10.67 13.33 -2.15
CA PRO A 73 12.11 13.47 -1.93
C PRO A 73 12.83 12.13 -1.78
N LEU A 74 12.11 11.07 -1.42
CA LEU A 74 12.65 9.74 -1.14
C LEU A 74 12.39 8.73 -2.25
N LYS A 75 11.61 9.10 -3.27
CA LYS A 75 11.09 8.21 -4.33
C LYS A 75 10.37 6.98 -3.78
N VAL A 76 9.59 7.15 -2.71
CA VAL A 76 8.81 6.06 -2.10
C VAL A 76 7.66 5.69 -3.02
N THR A 77 7.46 4.40 -3.28
CA THR A 77 6.39 3.91 -4.15
C THR A 77 5.23 3.27 -3.37
N TYR A 78 5.42 2.99 -2.07
CA TYR A 78 4.45 2.31 -1.21
C TYR A 78 3.91 0.98 -1.79
N PRO A 79 4.78 0.05 -2.21
CA PRO A 79 4.35 -1.14 -2.94
C PRO A 79 3.58 -2.11 -2.05
N PHE A 80 2.49 -2.67 -2.58
CA PHE A 80 1.78 -3.80 -1.99
C PHE A 80 2.10 -5.08 -2.74
N PHE A 81 3.00 -5.89 -2.17
CA PHE A 81 3.41 -7.15 -2.77
C PHE A 81 2.35 -8.23 -2.56
N VAL A 82 2.02 -8.94 -3.65
CA VAL A 82 1.39 -10.26 -3.58
C VAL A 82 2.50 -11.29 -3.46
N MET A 83 2.43 -12.13 -2.43
CA MET A 83 3.47 -13.12 -2.14
C MET A 83 2.88 -14.51 -1.97
N THR A 84 3.62 -15.52 -2.41
CA THR A 84 3.37 -16.93 -2.14
C THR A 84 4.69 -17.67 -2.01
N THR A 85 4.68 -18.95 -1.66
CA THR A 85 5.90 -19.74 -1.52
C THR A 85 6.44 -20.19 -2.88
N GLU A 86 7.77 -20.32 -3.00
CA GLU A 86 8.38 -20.92 -4.20
C GLU A 86 7.83 -22.30 -4.52
N GLU A 87 7.53 -23.09 -3.48
CA GLU A 87 6.92 -24.41 -3.63
C GLU A 87 5.56 -24.31 -4.34
N THR A 88 4.72 -23.35 -3.96
CA THR A 88 3.42 -23.13 -4.60
C THR A 88 3.61 -22.75 -6.07
N ILE A 89 4.58 -21.90 -6.37
CA ILE A 89 4.92 -21.51 -7.76
C ILE A 89 5.35 -22.73 -8.57
N LYS A 90 6.26 -23.55 -8.03
CA LYS A 90 6.80 -24.73 -8.73
C LYS A 90 5.76 -25.84 -8.90
N LYS A 91 4.97 -26.14 -7.87
CA LYS A 91 4.00 -27.26 -7.86
C LYS A 91 2.65 -26.90 -8.48
N LYS A 92 2.24 -25.63 -8.42
CA LYS A 92 0.92 -25.16 -8.88
C LYS A 92 1.03 -23.91 -9.77
N PRO A 93 1.88 -23.88 -10.82
CA PRO A 93 2.09 -22.69 -11.64
C PRO A 93 0.81 -22.21 -12.33
N GLU A 94 -0.09 -23.11 -12.72
CA GLU A 94 -1.38 -22.75 -13.31
C GLU A 94 -2.30 -22.02 -12.33
N LEU A 95 -2.30 -22.44 -11.06
CA LEU A 95 -3.06 -21.78 -10.00
C LEU A 95 -2.52 -20.36 -9.78
N VAL A 96 -1.20 -20.21 -9.72
CA VAL A 96 -0.54 -18.90 -9.59
C VAL A 96 -0.90 -18.03 -10.80
N GLN A 97 -0.81 -18.55 -12.03
CA GLN A 97 -1.19 -17.79 -13.22
C GLN A 97 -2.66 -17.36 -13.20
N LYS A 98 -3.58 -18.24 -12.79
CA LYS A 98 -5.01 -17.89 -12.64
C LYS A 98 -5.21 -16.78 -11.62
N PHE A 99 -4.55 -16.88 -10.47
CA PHE A 99 -4.60 -15.85 -9.42
C PHE A 99 -4.08 -14.51 -9.94
N VAL A 100 -2.87 -14.46 -10.51
CA VAL A 100 -2.26 -13.21 -10.99
C VAL A 100 -3.07 -12.60 -12.14
N THR A 101 -3.68 -13.44 -12.99
CA THR A 101 -4.59 -12.96 -14.05
C THR A 101 -5.87 -12.35 -13.45
N ALA A 102 -6.45 -12.97 -12.43
CA ALA A 102 -7.60 -12.41 -11.72
C ALA A 102 -7.22 -11.09 -11.03
N TRP A 103 -6.07 -11.04 -10.37
CA TRP A 103 -5.55 -9.83 -9.74
C TRP A 103 -5.38 -8.68 -10.74
N ALA A 104 -4.74 -8.92 -11.88
CA ALA A 104 -4.56 -7.91 -12.92
C ALA A 104 -5.90 -7.43 -13.52
N LYS A 105 -6.90 -8.32 -13.63
CA LYS A 105 -8.26 -7.96 -14.02
C LYS A 105 -8.95 -7.10 -12.95
N THR A 106 -8.74 -7.40 -11.67
CA THR A 106 -9.27 -6.59 -10.57
C THR A 106 -8.72 -5.17 -10.61
N LEU A 107 -7.42 -4.98 -10.88
CA LEU A 107 -6.85 -3.63 -11.03
C LEU A 107 -7.53 -2.84 -12.17
N ASP A 108 -7.76 -3.48 -13.33
CA ASP A 108 -8.51 -2.87 -14.44
C ASP A 108 -9.99 -2.61 -14.06
N TYR A 109 -10.59 -3.52 -13.29
CA TYR A 109 -11.97 -3.38 -12.80
C TYR A 109 -12.13 -2.18 -11.88
N VAL A 110 -11.19 -1.98 -10.95
CA VAL A 110 -11.19 -0.86 -10.00
C VAL A 110 -11.19 0.48 -10.73
N HIS A 111 -10.39 0.61 -11.77
CA HIS A 111 -10.36 1.84 -12.56
C HIS A 111 -11.66 2.10 -13.35
N LYS A 112 -12.31 1.04 -13.83
CA LYS A 112 -13.51 1.16 -14.68
C LYS A 112 -14.80 1.29 -13.87
N ASN A 113 -14.85 0.71 -12.67
CA ASN A 113 -16.08 0.56 -11.90
C ASN A 113 -15.96 1.20 -10.51
N LYS A 114 -15.42 2.43 -10.44
CA LYS A 114 -15.15 3.13 -9.16
C LYS A 114 -16.36 3.21 -8.22
N GLY A 115 -17.57 3.39 -8.76
CA GLY A 115 -18.80 3.47 -7.97
C GLY A 115 -19.11 2.18 -7.21
N GLU A 116 -19.16 1.06 -7.93
CA GLU A 116 -19.39 -0.27 -7.34
C GLU A 116 -18.26 -0.67 -6.39
N VAL A 117 -17.01 -0.37 -6.75
CA VAL A 117 -15.86 -0.64 -5.87
C VAL A 117 -15.94 0.17 -4.58
N ALA A 118 -16.40 1.43 -4.63
CA ALA A 118 -16.64 2.21 -3.43
C ALA A 118 -17.73 1.59 -2.54
N GLU A 119 -18.80 1.03 -3.11
CA GLU A 119 -19.83 0.33 -2.33
C GLU A 119 -19.28 -0.95 -1.67
N ILE A 120 -18.47 -1.73 -2.40
CA ILE A 120 -17.79 -2.92 -1.86
C ILE A 120 -16.85 -2.54 -0.72
N MET A 121 -16.02 -1.49 -0.89
CA MET A 121 -15.12 -1.00 0.14
C MET A 121 -15.88 -0.49 1.36
N GLN A 122 -16.98 0.24 1.17
CA GLN A 122 -17.81 0.73 2.27
C GLN A 122 -18.40 -0.43 3.09
N ALA A 123 -18.94 -1.45 2.42
CA ALA A 123 -19.48 -2.63 3.07
C ALA A 123 -18.39 -3.42 3.82
N PHE A 124 -17.19 -3.52 3.25
CA PHE A 124 -16.04 -4.13 3.91
C PHE A 124 -15.70 -3.41 5.22
N PHE A 125 -15.47 -2.09 5.19
CA PHE A 125 -15.10 -1.35 6.39
C PHE A 125 -16.21 -1.39 7.46
N ALA A 126 -17.47 -1.32 7.05
CA ALA A 126 -18.60 -1.42 7.98
C ALA A 126 -18.62 -2.77 8.70
N ARG A 127 -18.31 -3.88 8.00
CA ARG A 127 -18.19 -5.22 8.59
C ARG A 127 -17.02 -5.32 9.56
N GLU A 128 -15.90 -4.67 9.25
CA GLU A 128 -14.73 -4.57 10.15
C GLU A 128 -14.94 -3.56 11.29
N GLY A 129 -16.15 -3.03 11.48
CA GLY A 129 -16.50 -2.12 12.58
C GLY A 129 -16.18 -0.64 12.33
N THR A 130 -15.71 -0.28 11.14
CA THR A 130 -15.38 1.10 10.76
C THR A 130 -16.44 1.66 9.81
N LYS A 131 -17.29 2.57 10.30
CA LYS A 131 -18.30 3.22 9.44
C LYS A 131 -17.66 4.39 8.69
N LEU A 132 -17.59 4.28 7.36
CA LEU A 132 -17.09 5.34 6.49
C LEU A 132 -18.22 5.94 5.65
N SER A 133 -18.16 7.26 5.44
CA SER A 133 -19.06 7.93 4.51
C SER A 133 -18.75 7.53 3.05
N LYS A 134 -19.72 7.66 2.15
CA LYS A 134 -19.48 7.42 0.71
C LYS A 134 -18.38 8.32 0.16
N GLU A 135 -18.32 9.57 0.62
CA GLU A 135 -17.31 10.53 0.21
C GLU A 135 -15.91 10.12 0.68
N THR A 136 -15.80 9.71 1.94
CA THR A 136 -14.55 9.20 2.52
C THR A 136 -14.06 8.02 1.69
N VAL A 137 -14.89 7.01 1.44
CA VAL A 137 -14.50 5.84 0.64
C VAL A 137 -14.06 6.23 -0.79
N LYS A 138 -14.75 7.18 -1.42
CA LYS A 138 -14.34 7.69 -2.74
C LYS A 138 -12.96 8.34 -2.68
N LYS A 139 -12.68 9.17 -1.67
CA LYS A 139 -11.35 9.79 -1.47
C LYS A 139 -10.27 8.72 -1.28
N LEU A 140 -10.55 7.66 -0.51
CA LEU A 140 -9.61 6.55 -0.31
C LEU A 140 -9.30 5.81 -1.61
N LEU A 141 -10.35 5.52 -2.37
CA LEU A 141 -10.24 4.86 -3.67
C LEU A 141 -9.43 5.70 -4.65
N ASP A 142 -9.68 7.02 -4.71
CA ASP A 142 -8.96 7.94 -5.59
C ASP A 142 -7.52 8.22 -5.13
N GLY A 143 -7.25 8.11 -3.83
CA GLY A 143 -5.92 8.30 -3.24
C GLY A 143 -5.02 7.06 -3.26
N THR A 144 -5.55 5.90 -3.65
CA THR A 144 -4.79 4.63 -3.73
C THR A 144 -4.39 4.33 -5.17
N ASN A 145 -3.14 3.96 -5.37
CA ASN A 145 -2.62 3.56 -6.68
C ASN A 145 -2.92 2.08 -6.96
N TYR A 146 -3.75 1.81 -7.97
CA TYR A 146 -4.07 0.46 -8.48
C TYR A 146 -3.46 0.23 -9.87
N ASP A 147 -2.22 0.66 -10.05
CA ASP A 147 -1.57 0.95 -11.33
C ASP A 147 -0.94 -0.25 -12.04
N HIS A 148 -0.32 -1.18 -11.30
CA HIS A 148 0.36 -2.33 -11.91
C HIS A 148 0.32 -3.61 -11.07
N ALA A 149 0.28 -4.74 -11.78
CA ALA A 149 0.46 -6.06 -11.17
C ALA A 149 1.94 -6.49 -11.12
N LYS A 150 2.78 -5.93 -12.00
CA LYS A 150 4.22 -6.21 -12.05
C LYS A 150 4.94 -5.45 -10.96
N VAL A 151 5.85 -6.10 -10.26
CA VAL A 151 6.76 -5.43 -9.35
C VAL A 151 7.83 -4.70 -10.15
N THR A 152 7.98 -3.39 -9.96
CA THR A 152 8.98 -2.58 -10.66
C THR A 152 10.31 -2.58 -9.91
N MET A 153 11.39 -2.16 -10.58
CA MET A 153 12.67 -1.92 -9.90
C MET A 153 12.56 -0.81 -8.86
N ALA A 154 11.73 0.21 -9.09
CA ALA A 154 11.50 1.27 -8.11
C ALA A 154 10.86 0.72 -6.82
N ASP A 155 9.92 -0.22 -6.94
CA ASP A 155 9.32 -0.89 -5.78
C ASP A 155 10.34 -1.72 -4.99
N ILE A 156 11.22 -2.40 -5.71
CA ILE A 156 12.31 -3.19 -5.10
C ILE A 156 13.27 -2.24 -4.38
N ASP A 157 13.76 -1.21 -5.06
CA ASP A 157 14.71 -0.24 -4.52
C ASP A 157 14.14 0.46 -3.28
N ASP A 158 12.89 0.93 -3.34
CA ASP A 158 12.18 1.55 -2.21
C ASP A 158 12.07 0.62 -0.99
N THR A 159 11.74 -0.64 -1.24
CA THR A 159 11.64 -1.65 -0.20
C THR A 159 13.02 -1.97 0.39
N MET A 160 14.06 -2.01 -0.45
CA MET A 160 15.43 -2.26 -0.01
C MET A 160 16.01 -1.10 0.79
N GLU A 161 15.69 0.16 0.48
CA GLU A 161 16.04 1.30 1.33
C GLU A 161 15.40 1.18 2.73
N SER A 162 14.15 0.72 2.78
CA SER A 162 13.48 0.44 4.07
C SER A 162 14.15 -0.73 4.81
N ALA A 163 14.64 -1.75 4.10
CA ALA A 163 15.38 -2.86 4.69
C ALA A 163 16.73 -2.42 5.26
N LYS A 164 17.43 -1.47 4.62
CA LYS A 164 18.70 -0.90 5.14
C LYS A 164 18.53 -0.27 6.52
N ILE A 165 17.51 0.55 6.71
CA ILE A 165 17.21 1.12 8.04
C ILE A 165 16.93 0.04 9.07
N GLN A 166 16.16 -0.99 8.72
CA GLN A 166 15.88 -2.07 9.66
C GLN A 166 17.14 -2.89 10.00
N PHE A 167 18.08 -3.01 9.07
CA PHE A 167 19.38 -3.62 9.29
C PHE A 167 20.26 -2.77 10.21
N GLU A 168 20.35 -1.47 9.98
CA GLU A 168 21.06 -0.51 10.86
C GLU A 168 20.49 -0.50 12.28
N GLN A 169 19.16 -0.64 12.41
CA GLN A 169 18.47 -0.79 13.69
C GLN A 169 18.61 -2.20 14.31
N LYS A 170 19.40 -3.09 13.70
CA LYS A 170 19.62 -4.48 14.13
C LYS A 170 18.34 -5.34 14.21
N LYS A 171 17.28 -4.94 13.51
CA LYS A 171 16.04 -5.72 13.38
C LYS A 171 16.16 -6.83 12.33
N LEU A 172 16.98 -6.59 11.31
CA LEU A 172 17.37 -7.61 10.34
C LEU A 172 18.78 -8.11 10.64
N LYS A 173 18.96 -9.44 10.61
CA LYS A 173 20.29 -10.07 10.75
C LYS A 173 21.14 -9.95 9.49
N LYS A 174 20.50 -9.88 8.33
CA LYS A 174 21.10 -9.70 7.01
C LYS A 174 20.14 -8.95 6.11
N LEU A 175 20.67 -8.24 5.13
CA LEU A 175 19.85 -7.67 4.07
C LEU A 175 19.32 -8.81 3.16
N PRO A 176 18.02 -8.83 2.83
CA PRO A 176 17.48 -9.77 1.87
C PRO A 176 17.89 -9.39 0.43
N ASP A 177 17.87 -10.36 -0.48
CA ASP A 177 17.91 -10.07 -1.92
C ASP A 177 16.49 -10.17 -2.48
N LEU A 178 15.73 -9.09 -2.35
CA LEU A 178 14.34 -9.07 -2.80
C LEU A 178 14.23 -9.33 -4.31
N LYS A 179 15.20 -8.88 -5.10
CA LYS A 179 15.18 -9.00 -6.56
C LYS A 179 15.18 -10.46 -7.00
N GLN A 180 15.89 -11.34 -6.31
CA GLN A 180 15.91 -12.78 -6.60
C GLN A 180 14.57 -13.48 -6.35
N HIS A 181 13.70 -12.90 -5.53
CA HIS A 181 12.41 -13.49 -5.16
C HIS A 181 11.22 -12.88 -5.92
N VAL A 182 11.47 -11.97 -6.86
CA VAL A 182 10.42 -11.37 -7.70
C VAL A 182 10.30 -12.15 -9.02
N ASP A 183 9.15 -12.76 -9.25
CA ASP A 183 8.79 -13.39 -10.52
C ASP A 183 7.66 -12.62 -11.22
N ASN A 184 8.05 -11.74 -12.15
CA ASN A 184 7.11 -10.98 -12.97
C ASN A 184 6.52 -11.77 -14.14
N SER A 185 6.96 -12.99 -14.42
CA SER A 185 6.55 -13.72 -15.63
C SER A 185 5.04 -13.97 -15.67
N PHE A 186 4.41 -14.21 -14.51
CA PHE A 186 2.97 -14.39 -14.40
C PHE A 186 2.20 -13.10 -14.67
N ALA A 187 2.69 -11.96 -14.16
CA ALA A 187 2.07 -10.65 -14.35
C ALA A 187 2.21 -10.20 -15.81
N GLU A 188 3.37 -10.41 -16.43
CA GLU A 188 3.58 -10.14 -17.86
C GLU A 188 2.66 -10.97 -18.76
N LYS A 189 2.49 -12.26 -18.46
CA LYS A 189 1.55 -13.13 -19.18
C LYS A 189 0.12 -12.63 -19.03
N ALA A 190 -0.29 -12.24 -17.82
CA ALA A 190 -1.61 -11.70 -17.56
C ALA A 190 -1.88 -10.40 -18.35
N GLU A 191 -0.95 -9.45 -18.33
CA GLU A 191 -1.06 -8.20 -19.09
C GLU A 191 -1.18 -8.43 -20.60
N LYS A 192 -0.37 -9.34 -21.16
CA LYS A 192 -0.43 -9.70 -22.58
C LYS A 192 -1.80 -10.29 -22.95
N ALA A 193 -2.32 -11.20 -22.13
CA ALA A 193 -3.63 -11.80 -22.35
C ALA A 193 -4.75 -10.75 -22.34
N MET A 194 -4.74 -9.83 -21.36
CA MET A 194 -5.74 -8.75 -21.27
C MET A 194 -5.69 -7.80 -22.47
N LYS A 195 -4.49 -7.43 -22.95
CA LYS A 195 -4.33 -6.59 -24.15
C LYS A 195 -4.87 -7.26 -25.40
N ALA A 196 -4.64 -8.57 -25.56
CA ALA A 196 -5.17 -9.35 -26.68
C ALA A 196 -6.70 -9.39 -26.67
N THR A 197 -7.33 -9.64 -25.51
CA THR A 197 -8.80 -9.63 -25.38
C THR A 197 -9.41 -8.26 -25.73
N LYS A 198 -8.80 -7.16 -25.27
CA LYS A 198 -9.28 -5.80 -25.59
C LYS A 198 -9.23 -5.50 -27.11
N ARG A 199 -8.17 -5.92 -27.80
CA ARG A 199 -8.04 -5.75 -29.26
C ARG A 199 -9.09 -6.55 -30.05
N THR A 200 -9.38 -7.77 -29.62
CA THR A 200 -10.40 -8.62 -30.27
C THR A 200 -11.81 -8.10 -30.03
N ALA A 201 -12.09 -7.55 -28.85
CA ALA A 201 -13.39 -6.92 -28.56
C ALA A 201 -13.63 -5.68 -29.44
N ALA A 202 -12.63 -4.80 -29.58
CA ALA A 202 -12.73 -3.60 -30.41
C ALA A 202 -13.03 -3.90 -31.90
N LYS A 203 -12.41 -4.96 -32.45
CA LYS A 203 -12.63 -5.39 -33.85
C LYS A 203 -13.98 -6.05 -34.13
N LYS A 204 -14.74 -6.43 -33.10
CA LYS A 204 -16.10 -7.00 -33.26
C LYS A 204 -17.21 -5.95 -33.18
N THR A 205 -16.85 -4.73 -32.82
CA THR A 205 -17.77 -3.58 -32.69
C THR A 205 -17.68 -2.59 -33.85
N GLU A 206 -16.82 -2.88 -34.84
CA GLU A 206 -16.76 -2.26 -36.17
C GLU A 206 -17.41 -3.19 -37.20
#